data_AF-A0A7X9PLG7-F1
#
_entry.id   AF-A0A7X9PLG7-F1
#
_cell.length_a   1.000
_cell.length_b   1.000
_cell.length_c   1.000
_cell.angle_alpha   90.00
_cell.angle_beta   90.00
_cell.angle_gamma   90.00
#
_symmetry.space_group_name_H-M   'P 1'
#
loop_
_entity.id
_entity.type
_entity.pdbx_description
1 polymer ?
#
loop_
_entity_poly.entity_id
_entity_poly.type
_entity_poly.pdbx_seq_one_letter_code
_entity_poly.pdbx_strand_id
1 'polypeptide(L)'
;MKTFIIIFVCMFAALLSKSQTVIEMTHPGDANLVLLVVDKPEDADIVVYKTDKKEEFEEWNCKWKFKKWGFSNFSVYLTKSAEDSLLKDDDMGIQYNIQGRIFFTNNKEEAGYKTPGFQLEGVLRKVTTNNSEESKQSKQKAIEKYEKQGENDEE
;
A
#
# COMPACT_ATOMS: atom_id res chain seq x y z
N MET A 1 24.62 -33.39 -2.88
CA MET A 1 25.27 -32.10 -2.54
C MET A 1 24.85 -30.95 -3.45
N LYS A 2 24.91 -31.09 -4.79
CA LYS A 2 24.53 -30.01 -5.73
C LYS A 2 23.10 -29.47 -5.52
N THR A 3 22.13 -30.34 -5.23
CA THR A 3 20.73 -29.98 -4.98
C THR A 3 20.53 -29.18 -3.68
N PHE A 4 21.29 -29.49 -2.63
CA PHE A 4 21.22 -28.76 -1.36
C PHE A 4 21.77 -27.34 -1.46
N ILE A 5 22.81 -27.14 -2.27
CA ILE A 5 23.38 -25.81 -2.53
C ILE A 5 22.35 -24.93 -3.26
N ILE A 6 21.63 -25.47 -4.24
CA ILE A 6 20.58 -24.74 -4.96
C ILE A 6 19.45 -24.32 -4.02
N ILE A 7 18.99 -25.22 -3.15
CA ILE A 7 17.94 -24.91 -2.16
C ILE A 7 18.40 -23.81 -1.19
N PHE A 8 19.65 -23.88 -0.72
CA PHE A 8 20.21 -22.88 0.19
C PHE A 8 20.36 -21.50 -0.48
N VAL A 9 20.80 -21.45 -1.74
CA VAL A 9 20.90 -20.22 -2.53
C VAL A 9 19.51 -19.61 -2.79
N CYS A 10 18.50 -20.44 -3.11
CA CYS A 10 17.13 -19.98 -3.29
C CYS A 10 16.52 -19.44 -1.98
N MET A 11 16.79 -20.06 -0.83
CA MET A 11 16.37 -19.54 0.48
C MET A 11 17.04 -18.20 0.82
N PHE A 12 18.34 -18.06 0.54
CA PHE A 12 19.06 -16.81 0.79
C PHE A 12 18.58 -15.67 -0.12
N ALA A 13 18.26 -15.97 -1.38
CA ALA A 13 17.67 -15.01 -2.31
C ALA A 13 16.26 -14.54 -1.88
N ALA A 14 15.46 -15.43 -1.29
CA ALA A 14 14.15 -15.09 -0.75
C ALA A 14 14.23 -14.15 0.47
N LEU A 15 15.30 -14.24 1.29
CA LEU A 15 15.53 -13.33 2.42
C LEU A 15 15.94 -11.91 2.02
N LEU A 16 16.51 -11.75 0.82
CA LEU A 16 17.00 -10.46 0.30
C LEU A 16 15.94 -9.65 -0.47
N SER A 17 14.72 -10.17 -0.59
CA SER A 17 13.65 -9.50 -1.34
C SER A 17 12.75 -8.71 -0.41
N LYS A 18 13.28 -7.65 0.21
CA LYS A 18 12.45 -6.63 0.85
C LYS A 18 12.91 -5.30 0.32
N SER A 19 12.29 -4.80 -0.73
CA SER A 19 12.46 -3.45 -1.25
C SER A 19 11.07 -2.96 -1.62
N GLN A 20 10.64 -1.79 -1.15
CA GLN A 20 9.43 -1.14 -1.63
C GLN A 20 9.81 -0.07 -2.65
N THR A 21 9.87 -0.50 -3.90
CA THR A 21 10.00 0.39 -5.04
C THR A 21 8.64 0.60 -5.68
N VAL A 22 8.35 1.86 -5.97
CA VAL A 22 7.05 2.33 -6.45
C VAL A 22 7.29 3.09 -7.75
N ILE A 23 6.40 2.90 -8.72
CA ILE A 23 6.37 3.74 -9.92
C ILE A 23 5.14 4.64 -9.83
N GLU A 24 5.34 5.93 -10.05
CA GLU A 24 4.26 6.89 -10.25
C GLU A 24 3.81 6.82 -11.72
N MET A 25 2.55 6.50 -11.92
CA MET A 25 1.90 6.41 -13.22
C MET A 25 1.28 7.74 -13.59
N THR A 26 1.24 8.02 -14.88
CA THR A 26 0.62 9.23 -15.44
C THR A 26 -0.87 9.07 -15.66
N HIS A 27 -1.38 7.84 -15.68
CA HIS A 27 -2.80 7.55 -15.90
C HIS A 27 -3.31 6.59 -14.82
N PRO A 28 -4.51 6.81 -14.25
CA PRO A 28 -5.04 5.95 -13.18
C PRO A 28 -5.33 4.53 -13.65
N GLY A 29 -5.66 4.32 -14.93
CA GLY A 29 -5.88 2.99 -15.51
C GLY A 29 -4.65 2.06 -15.50
N ASP A 30 -3.44 2.61 -15.45
CA ASP A 30 -2.18 1.84 -15.41
C ASP A 30 -1.68 1.59 -13.97
N ALA A 31 -2.31 2.24 -12.99
CA ALA A 31 -1.91 2.18 -11.60
C ALA A 31 -2.56 1.01 -10.86
N ASN A 32 -1.83 0.40 -9.92
CA ASN A 32 -2.43 -0.53 -8.98
C ASN A 32 -3.24 0.20 -7.90
N LEU A 33 -2.86 1.44 -7.58
CA LEU A 33 -3.54 2.29 -6.61
C LEU A 33 -3.73 3.71 -7.12
N VAL A 34 -4.89 4.29 -6.84
CA VAL A 34 -5.20 5.71 -7.05
C VAL A 34 -5.25 6.37 -5.67
N LEU A 35 -4.33 7.30 -5.40
CA LEU A 35 -4.19 7.94 -4.08
C LEU A 35 -4.30 9.46 -4.18
N LEU A 36 -4.97 10.06 -3.19
CA LEU A 36 -5.06 11.51 -3.03
C LEU A 36 -3.92 12.00 -2.14
N VAL A 37 -3.06 12.85 -2.67
CA VAL A 37 -2.01 13.52 -1.93
C VAL A 37 -2.64 14.63 -1.09
N VAL A 38 -2.45 14.54 0.22
CA VAL A 38 -2.91 15.55 1.19
C VAL A 38 -1.72 16.35 1.72
N ASP A 39 -1.99 17.58 2.15
CA ASP A 39 -0.95 18.51 2.63
C ASP A 39 -0.57 18.31 4.10
N LYS A 40 -1.42 17.61 4.87
CA LYS A 40 -1.24 17.40 6.31
C LYS A 40 -1.22 15.93 6.68
N PRO A 41 -0.38 15.51 7.64
CA PRO A 41 -0.30 14.12 8.06
C PRO A 41 -1.56 13.64 8.81
N GLU A 42 -2.34 14.54 9.39
CA GLU A 42 -3.58 14.20 10.11
C GLU A 42 -4.71 13.74 9.17
N ASP A 43 -4.70 14.25 7.92
CA ASP A 43 -5.70 13.96 6.90
C ASP A 43 -5.35 12.70 6.08
N ALA A 44 -4.19 12.10 6.33
CA ALA A 44 -3.68 10.99 5.57
C ALA A 44 -4.14 9.65 6.15
N ASP A 45 -4.42 8.68 5.29
CA ASP A 45 -4.60 7.28 5.68
C ASP A 45 -3.25 6.57 5.82
N ILE A 46 -2.24 7.01 5.05
CA ILE A 46 -0.85 6.55 5.10
C ILE A 46 0.13 7.74 5.03
N VAL A 47 1.13 7.72 5.90
CA VAL A 47 2.30 8.60 5.84
C VAL A 47 3.47 7.83 5.26
N VAL A 48 4.01 8.31 4.15
CA VAL A 48 5.09 7.66 3.41
C VAL A 48 6.37 8.49 3.48
N TYR A 49 7.46 7.85 3.89
CA TYR A 49 8.80 8.42 3.79
C TYR A 49 9.38 8.14 2.40
N LYS A 50 9.71 9.21 1.67
CA LYS A 50 10.39 9.10 0.36
C LYS A 50 11.90 8.96 0.58
N THR A 51 12.50 7.93 -0.01
CA THR A 51 13.95 7.70 0.09
C THR A 51 14.55 7.12 -1.19
N ASP A 52 15.81 7.49 -1.44
CA ASP A 52 16.64 6.91 -2.49
C ASP A 52 17.62 5.85 -1.95
N LYS A 53 17.81 5.79 -0.63
CA LYS A 53 18.79 4.92 0.01
C LYS A 53 18.27 3.49 0.09
N LYS A 54 19.12 2.55 -0.32
CA LYS A 54 18.77 1.14 -0.41
C LYS A 54 18.26 0.59 0.91
N GLU A 55 19.01 0.85 1.96
CA GLU A 55 18.80 0.32 3.29
C GLU A 55 17.46 0.77 3.89
N GLU A 56 16.94 1.94 3.49
CA GLU A 56 15.75 2.55 4.07
C GLU A 56 14.45 2.02 3.44
N PHE A 57 14.36 1.90 2.10
CA PHE A 57 13.17 1.33 1.44
C PHE A 57 13.12 -0.20 1.52
N GLU A 58 14.20 -0.84 1.97
CA GLU A 58 14.21 -2.28 2.19
C GLU A 58 13.44 -2.70 3.44
N GLU A 59 13.11 -1.74 4.30
CA GLU A 59 12.17 -1.93 5.39
C GLU A 59 10.72 -1.86 4.86
N TRP A 60 9.89 -2.84 5.23
CA TRP A 60 8.54 -3.03 4.67
C TRP A 60 7.50 -1.95 5.08
N ASN A 61 7.89 -0.99 5.92
CA ASN A 61 6.95 -0.07 6.57
C ASN A 61 6.99 1.33 5.95
N CYS A 62 6.13 1.59 4.96
CA CYS A 62 5.82 2.94 4.46
C CYS A 62 7.05 3.79 4.02
N LYS A 63 8.15 3.13 3.66
CA LYS A 63 9.38 3.75 3.14
C LYS A 63 9.49 3.42 1.67
N TRP A 64 9.28 4.40 0.81
CA TRP A 64 9.13 4.18 -0.63
C TRP A 64 10.28 4.79 -1.40
N LYS A 65 10.80 4.01 -2.35
CA LYS A 65 11.65 4.53 -3.41
C LYS A 65 10.89 4.65 -4.71
N PHE A 66 10.75 5.87 -5.19
CA PHE A 66 10.16 6.14 -6.50
C PHE A 66 11.17 5.83 -7.61
N LYS A 67 10.73 5.10 -8.63
CA LYS A 67 11.49 4.82 -9.84
C LYS A 67 10.74 5.37 -11.05
N LYS A 68 11.50 5.69 -12.10
CA LYS A 68 10.95 6.12 -13.40
C LYS A 68 10.63 4.95 -14.33
N TRP A 69 11.38 3.85 -14.23
CA TRP A 69 11.27 2.69 -15.13
C TRP A 69 11.82 1.43 -14.47
N GLY A 70 11.52 0.27 -15.07
CA GLY A 70 11.97 -1.05 -14.61
C GLY A 70 10.97 -1.75 -13.70
N PHE A 71 11.43 -2.77 -12.98
CA PHE A 71 10.59 -3.51 -12.04
C PHE A 71 10.35 -2.69 -10.76
N SER A 72 9.08 -2.55 -10.40
CA SER A 72 8.60 -2.05 -9.12
C SER A 72 7.77 -3.12 -8.40
N ASN A 73 7.53 -2.91 -7.11
CA ASN A 73 6.64 -3.76 -6.33
C ASN A 73 5.18 -3.46 -6.68
N PHE A 74 4.88 -2.19 -6.96
CA PHE A 74 3.59 -1.72 -7.43
C PHE A 74 3.67 -0.36 -8.10
N SER A 75 2.57 0.05 -8.71
CA SER A 75 2.37 1.34 -9.33
C SER A 75 1.27 2.14 -8.64
N VAL A 76 1.45 3.45 -8.55
CA VAL A 76 0.48 4.38 -7.97
C VAL A 76 0.19 5.51 -8.95
N TYR A 77 -1.06 5.96 -9.00
CA TYR A 77 -1.44 7.24 -9.55
C TYR A 77 -1.65 8.20 -8.37
N LEU A 78 -0.94 9.32 -8.39
CA LEU A 78 -1.01 10.34 -7.35
C LEU A 78 -1.74 11.55 -7.89
N THR A 79 -2.84 11.93 -7.25
CA THR A 79 -3.55 13.16 -7.58
C THR A 79 -3.58 14.10 -6.39
N LYS A 80 -3.66 15.41 -6.64
CA LYS A 80 -3.87 16.43 -5.61
C LYS A 80 -5.34 16.88 -5.53
N SER A 81 -6.19 16.41 -6.43
CA SER A 81 -7.58 16.81 -6.51
C SER A 81 -8.49 15.59 -6.55
N ALA A 82 -9.55 15.61 -5.75
CA ALA A 82 -10.61 14.60 -5.82
C ALA A 82 -11.43 14.71 -7.12
N GLU A 83 -11.31 15.84 -7.82
CA GLU A 83 -12.02 16.15 -9.06
C GLU A 83 -11.10 16.09 -10.29
N ASP A 84 -9.95 15.43 -10.17
CA ASP A 84 -9.02 15.26 -11.27
C ASP A 84 -9.72 14.64 -12.49
N SER A 85 -9.64 15.34 -13.62
CA SER A 85 -10.31 14.94 -14.86
C SER A 85 -9.89 13.57 -15.34
N LEU A 86 -8.66 13.14 -15.04
CA LEU A 86 -8.17 11.82 -15.43
C LEU A 86 -8.83 10.68 -14.65
N LEU A 87 -9.52 10.96 -13.54
CA LEU A 87 -10.29 9.97 -12.80
C LEU A 87 -11.59 9.57 -13.53
N LYS A 88 -11.95 10.26 -14.61
CA LYS A 88 -13.11 9.95 -15.44
C LYS A 88 -12.66 9.76 -16.87
N ASP A 89 -13.01 8.61 -17.44
CA ASP A 89 -12.90 8.33 -18.86
C ASP A 89 -14.31 8.34 -19.44
N ASP A 90 -14.73 9.48 -19.97
CA ASP A 90 -16.07 9.69 -20.52
C ASP A 90 -16.32 8.84 -21.77
N ASP A 91 -15.26 8.53 -22.52
CA ASP A 91 -15.33 7.72 -23.75
C ASP A 91 -15.60 6.24 -23.42
N MET A 92 -14.97 5.72 -22.35
CA MET A 92 -15.14 4.35 -21.87
C MET A 92 -16.24 4.21 -20.80
N GLY A 93 -16.75 5.32 -20.27
CA GLY A 93 -17.68 5.34 -19.13
C GLY A 93 -17.06 4.82 -17.82
N ILE A 94 -15.75 4.95 -17.65
CA ILE A 94 -15.02 4.44 -16.47
C ILE A 94 -14.78 5.57 -15.48
N GLN A 95 -15.07 5.31 -14.20
CA GLN A 95 -14.71 6.18 -13.10
C GLN A 95 -13.73 5.48 -12.16
N TYR A 96 -12.53 6.06 -12.01
CA TYR A 96 -11.50 5.57 -11.11
C TYR A 96 -11.71 6.15 -9.71
N ASN A 97 -11.90 5.27 -8.72
CA ASN A 97 -12.11 5.69 -7.34
C ASN A 97 -10.78 5.94 -6.63
N ILE A 98 -10.70 7.02 -5.85
CA ILE A 98 -9.61 7.24 -4.91
C ILE A 98 -9.70 6.18 -3.81
N GLN A 99 -8.61 5.45 -3.63
CA GLN A 99 -8.56 4.32 -2.69
C GLN A 99 -8.03 4.73 -1.32
N GLY A 100 -7.31 5.84 -1.21
CA GLY A 100 -6.83 6.36 0.07
C GLY A 100 -6.08 7.68 -0.04
N ARG A 101 -5.82 8.30 1.09
CA ARG A 101 -5.11 9.57 1.23
C ARG A 101 -3.67 9.33 1.69
N ILE A 102 -2.73 9.99 1.02
CA ILE A 102 -1.30 9.84 1.26
C ILE A 102 -0.66 11.17 1.61
N PHE A 103 0.16 11.17 2.66
CA PHE A 103 1.07 12.28 2.99
C PHE A 103 2.51 11.83 2.82
N PHE A 104 3.36 12.69 2.26
CA PHE A 104 4.79 12.41 2.11
C PHE A 104 5.59 13.18 3.14
N THR A 105 6.34 12.45 3.97
CA THR A 105 7.23 13.02 4.99
C THR A 105 8.70 12.87 4.60
N ASN A 106 9.54 13.76 5.14
CA ASN A 106 11.00 13.65 5.11
C ASN A 106 11.56 13.02 6.40
N ASN A 107 10.70 12.74 7.38
CA ASN A 107 11.08 12.12 8.64
C ASN A 107 10.68 10.64 8.64
N LYS A 108 11.68 9.76 8.62
CA LYS A 108 11.48 8.31 8.57
C LYS A 108 10.67 7.76 9.76
N GLU A 109 10.71 8.42 10.92
CA GLU A 109 10.02 7.98 12.14
C GLU A 109 8.52 8.30 12.12
N GLU A 110 8.07 9.18 11.22
CA GLU A 110 6.66 9.52 11.04
C GLU A 110 5.93 8.57 10.08
N ALA A 111 6.68 7.76 9.34
CA ALA A 111 6.15 6.84 8.33
C ALA A 111 5.29 5.75 8.99
N GLY A 112 4.08 5.54 8.45
CA GLY A 112 3.16 4.57 9.01
C GLY A 112 1.73 4.73 8.53
N TYR A 113 0.91 3.74 8.86
CA TYR A 113 -0.53 3.77 8.64
C TYR A 113 -1.20 4.59 9.74
N LYS A 114 -2.11 5.48 9.35
CA LYS A 114 -2.89 6.31 10.28
C LYS A 114 -4.30 5.76 10.46
N THR A 115 -4.90 5.28 9.38
CA THR A 115 -6.25 4.69 9.42
C THR A 115 -6.17 3.20 9.74
N PRO A 116 -6.76 2.74 10.87
CA PRO A 116 -6.80 1.31 11.19
C PRO A 116 -7.53 0.53 10.11
N GLY A 117 -6.92 -0.55 9.61
CA GLY A 117 -7.50 -1.36 8.53
C GLY A 117 -7.27 -0.80 7.13
N PHE A 118 -6.75 0.43 6.98
CA PHE A 118 -6.20 0.87 5.70
C PHE A 118 -4.92 0.09 5.44
N GLN A 119 -5.03 -0.91 4.59
CA GLN A 119 -3.89 -1.64 4.06
C GLN A 119 -3.86 -1.38 2.57
N LEU A 120 -2.67 -1.41 1.97
CA LEU A 120 -2.50 -1.49 0.51
C LEU A 120 -2.94 -2.89 0.02
N GLU A 121 -4.11 -3.34 0.47
CA GLU A 121 -4.58 -4.72 0.48
C GLU A 121 -4.85 -5.24 -0.94
N GLY A 122 -5.04 -4.35 -1.91
CA GLY A 122 -5.11 -4.67 -3.35
C GLY A 122 -3.76 -4.91 -4.01
N VAL A 123 -2.66 -4.47 -3.39
CA VAL A 123 -1.30 -4.56 -3.95
C VAL A 123 -0.50 -5.73 -3.37
N LEU A 124 -0.73 -6.08 -2.11
CA LEU A 124 0.02 -7.13 -1.41
C LEU A 124 -0.64 -8.52 -1.46
N ARG A 125 -1.85 -8.66 -2.01
CA ARG A 125 -2.57 -9.95 -2.17
C ARG A 125 -1.97 -10.93 -3.19
N LYS A 126 -0.68 -10.79 -3.54
CA LYS A 126 0.09 -11.83 -4.24
C LYS A 126 1.18 -12.49 -3.42
N VAL A 127 1.29 -12.20 -2.12
CA VAL A 127 2.27 -12.89 -1.26
C VAL A 127 1.67 -13.21 0.11
N THR A 128 1.13 -14.42 0.24
CA THR A 128 0.73 -15.11 1.49
C THR A 128 -0.39 -14.50 2.34
N THR A 129 -1.61 -15.05 2.20
CA THR A 129 -2.64 -15.01 3.23
C THR A 129 -2.11 -15.67 4.52
N ASN A 130 -1.85 -14.88 5.55
CA ASN A 130 -1.51 -15.39 6.88
C ASN A 130 -2.77 -16.03 7.52
N ASN A 131 -2.83 -17.36 7.47
CA ASN A 131 -3.92 -18.20 7.98
C ASN A 131 -3.75 -18.59 9.46
N SER A 132 -2.88 -17.92 10.22
CA SER A 132 -2.74 -18.14 11.67
C SER A 132 -4.06 -17.90 12.41
N GLU A 133 -4.30 -18.64 13.49
CA GLU A 133 -5.51 -18.53 14.30
C GLU A 133 -5.66 -17.14 14.93
N GLU A 134 -4.56 -16.47 15.27
CA GLU A 134 -4.56 -15.09 15.78
C GLU A 134 -5.10 -14.07 14.75
N SER A 135 -4.76 -14.26 13.46
CA SER A 135 -5.26 -13.43 12.35
C SER A 135 -6.76 -13.62 12.15
N LYS A 136 -7.27 -14.85 12.26
CA LYS A 136 -8.71 -15.14 12.19
C LYS A 136 -9.48 -14.53 13.36
N GLN A 137 -8.96 -14.66 14.58
CA GLN A 137 -9.58 -14.09 15.78
C GLN A 137 -9.60 -12.56 15.77
N SER A 138 -8.53 -11.92 15.27
CA SER A 138 -8.49 -10.45 15.13
C SER A 138 -9.54 -9.94 14.14
N LYS A 139 -9.69 -10.62 12.99
CA LYS A 139 -10.74 -10.31 12.00
C LYS A 139 -12.14 -10.48 12.58
N GLN A 140 -12.37 -11.55 13.33
CA GLN A 140 -13.68 -11.84 13.93
C GLN A 140 -14.06 -10.81 15.00
N LYS A 141 -13.10 -10.40 15.84
CA LYS A 141 -13.30 -9.32 16.83
C LYS A 141 -13.57 -7.96 16.17
N ALA A 142 -12.96 -7.69 15.01
CA ALA A 142 -13.22 -6.46 14.28
C ALA A 142 -14.64 -6.44 13.70
N ILE A 143 -15.10 -7.55 13.12
CA ILE A 143 -16.47 -7.70 12.58
C ILE A 143 -17.51 -7.51 13.68
N GLU A 144 -17.37 -8.22 14.81
CA GLU A 144 -18.30 -8.11 15.95
C GLU A 144 -18.36 -6.70 16.53
N LYS A 145 -17.24 -5.95 16.48
CA LYS A 145 -17.21 -4.56 16.95
C LYS A 145 -17.97 -3.63 16.00
N TYR A 146 -17.88 -3.84 14.69
CA TYR A 146 -18.60 -3.05 13.69
C TYR A 146 -20.10 -3.32 13.69
N GLU A 147 -20.52 -4.58 13.83
CA GLU A 147 -21.94 -4.95 13.90
C GLU A 147 -22.62 -4.33 15.13
N LYS A 148 -21.94 -4.33 16.28
CA LYS A 148 -22.43 -3.67 17.50
C LYS A 148 -22.41 -2.14 17.44
N GLN A 149 -21.62 -1.56 16.55
CA GLN A 149 -21.59 -0.11 16.37
C GLN A 149 -22.73 0.34 15.45
N GLY A 150 -23.06 -0.46 14.43
CA GLY A 150 -24.21 -0.20 13.55
C GLY A 150 -25.57 -0.34 14.24
N GLU A 151 -25.71 -1.21 15.24
CA GLU A 151 -26.97 -1.35 16.01
C GLU A 151 -27.22 -0.20 16.99
N ASN A 152 -26.19 0.55 17.42
CA ASN A 152 -26.35 1.69 18.35
C ASN A 152 -26.61 3.02 17.63
N ASP A 153 -26.47 3.07 16.30
CA ASP A 153 -26.75 4.25 15.49
C ASP A 153 -28.19 4.27 14.94
N GLU A 154 -29.02 3.25 15.26
CA GLU A 154 -30.43 3.12 14.86
C GLU A 154 -31.45 3.29 16.02
N GLU A 155 -31.03 3.63 17.26
CA GLU A 155 -31.91 4.08 18.37
C GLU A 155 -31.83 5.60 18.61
#